data_AF-A0A930SBR8-F1
#
_entry.id   AF-A0A930SBR8-F1
#
_cell.length_a   1.000
_cell.length_b   1.000
_cell.length_c   1.000
_cell.angle_alpha   90.00
_cell.angle_beta   90.00
_cell.angle_gamma   90.00
#
_symmetry.space_group_name_H-M   'P 1'
#
loop_
_entity.id
_entity.type
_entity.pdbx_description
1 polymer ?
#
loop_
_entity_poly.entity_id
_entity_poly.type
_entity_poly.pdbx_seq_one_letter_code
_entity_poly.pdbx_strand_id
1 'polypeptide(L)'
;MKLYIGADFVPTDINKSLFEEGKGEALVGKELYEILKQSDLNVFNLEVPLTDASTPINKFGNNLKSPTKTIYGYKALEPIFLTLANNHSLDHGVEGLTTTLELLKKHAIKNAGAGANVKAAKKPFIFEKEGIRIGFYLCAEHEFTVASCHTM
;
A
#
# COMPACT_ATOMS: atom_id res chain seq x y z
N MET A 1 -10.16 15.25 14.93
CA MET A 1 -9.26 14.43 14.10
C MET A 1 -9.29 12.96 14.56
N LYS A 2 -9.72 12.02 13.71
CA LYS A 2 -9.74 10.58 13.96
C LYS A 2 -8.81 9.86 12.97
N LEU A 3 -7.79 9.19 13.49
CA LEU A 3 -6.81 8.45 12.68
C LEU A 3 -6.69 7.03 13.19
N TYR A 4 -6.71 6.05 12.29
CA TYR A 4 -6.53 4.64 12.61
C TYR A 4 -5.32 4.09 11.87
N ILE A 5 -4.47 3.34 12.58
CA ILE A 5 -3.31 2.65 12.01
C ILE A 5 -3.55 1.16 12.13
N GLY A 6 -3.64 0.48 11.01
CA GLY A 6 -3.67 -0.97 10.93
C GLY A 6 -2.34 -1.54 10.44
N ALA A 7 -2.24 -2.86 10.51
CA ALA A 7 -1.10 -3.64 10.03
C ALA A 7 -1.19 -3.89 8.51
N ASP A 8 -0.61 -4.99 8.06
CA ASP A 8 -0.65 -5.42 6.66
C ASP A 8 -2.08 -5.72 6.23
N PHE A 9 -2.49 -5.08 5.15
CA PHE A 9 -3.81 -5.29 4.57
C PHE A 9 -3.61 -5.76 3.13
N VAL A 10 -3.56 -7.07 2.95
CA VAL A 10 -3.19 -7.70 1.68
C VAL A 10 -4.27 -8.68 1.18
N PRO A 11 -4.48 -8.78 -0.14
CA PRO A 11 -5.30 -9.83 -0.72
C PRO A 11 -4.61 -11.19 -0.55
N THR A 12 -5.39 -12.19 -0.17
CA THR A 12 -5.02 -13.60 -0.11
C THR A 12 -6.03 -14.40 -0.93
N ASP A 13 -5.77 -15.68 -1.18
CA ASP A 13 -6.67 -16.52 -1.98
C ASP A 13 -8.10 -16.57 -1.46
N ILE A 14 -8.30 -16.39 -0.15
CA ILE A 14 -9.62 -16.46 0.51
C ILE A 14 -10.42 -15.16 0.30
N ASN A 15 -9.77 -14.00 0.25
CA ASN A 15 -10.46 -12.70 0.22
C ASN A 15 -10.24 -11.91 -1.09
N LYS A 16 -9.46 -12.45 -2.04
CA LYS A 16 -9.09 -11.77 -3.30
C LYS A 16 -10.31 -11.27 -4.06
N SER A 17 -11.37 -12.06 -4.16
CA SER A 17 -12.61 -11.66 -4.84
C SER A 17 -13.24 -10.43 -4.19
N LEU A 18 -13.22 -10.34 -2.85
CA LEU A 18 -13.74 -9.18 -2.13
C LEU A 18 -12.94 -7.91 -2.44
N PHE A 19 -11.61 -8.02 -2.57
CA PHE A 19 -10.78 -6.91 -3.04
C PHE A 19 -11.09 -6.54 -4.50
N GLU A 20 -11.19 -7.52 -5.40
CA GLU A 20 -11.49 -7.27 -6.81
C GLU A 20 -12.86 -6.64 -7.04
N GLU A 21 -13.84 -6.98 -6.21
CA GLU A 21 -15.21 -6.48 -6.27
C GLU A 21 -15.41 -5.21 -5.44
N GLY A 22 -14.41 -4.77 -4.67
CA GLY A 22 -14.51 -3.59 -3.81
C GLY A 22 -15.48 -3.76 -2.63
N LYS A 23 -15.62 -4.97 -2.10
CA LYS A 23 -16.54 -5.29 -0.99
C LYS A 23 -15.93 -4.92 0.37
N GLY A 24 -15.69 -3.63 0.59
CA GLY A 24 -15.04 -3.08 1.79
C GLY A 24 -15.63 -3.57 3.12
N GLU A 25 -16.96 -3.53 3.27
CA GLU A 25 -17.64 -3.99 4.49
C GLU A 25 -17.40 -5.49 4.77
N ALA A 26 -17.40 -6.33 3.72
CA ALA A 26 -17.14 -7.75 3.86
C ALA A 26 -15.66 -8.06 4.19
N LEU A 27 -14.73 -7.18 3.79
CA LEU A 27 -13.30 -7.34 4.08
C LEU A 27 -12.97 -7.13 5.56
N VAL A 28 -13.62 -6.17 6.21
CA VAL A 28 -13.27 -5.73 7.57
C VAL A 28 -14.37 -5.96 8.60
N GLY A 29 -15.57 -6.35 8.17
CA GLY A 29 -16.76 -6.45 9.00
C GLY A 29 -17.46 -5.10 9.19
N LYS A 30 -18.78 -5.15 9.43
CA LYS A 30 -19.65 -3.96 9.50
C LYS A 30 -19.18 -2.91 10.50
N GLU A 31 -18.92 -3.32 11.74
CA GLU A 31 -18.56 -2.39 12.82
C GLU A 31 -17.27 -1.63 12.52
N LEU A 32 -16.23 -2.35 12.08
CA LEU A 32 -14.95 -1.73 11.73
C LEU A 32 -15.09 -0.89 10.46
N TYR A 33 -15.86 -1.33 9.47
CA TYR A 33 -16.12 -0.56 8.26
C TYR A 33 -16.74 0.81 8.60
N GLU A 34 -17.76 0.86 9.45
CA GLU A 34 -18.38 2.11 9.90
C GLU A 34 -17.38 3.03 10.61
N ILE A 35 -16.50 2.48 11.46
CA ILE A 35 -15.43 3.24 12.13
C ILE A 35 -14.46 3.84 11.11
N LEU A 36 -13.97 3.03 10.16
CA LEU A 36 -13.02 3.46 9.13
C LEU A 36 -13.63 4.53 8.20
N LYS A 37 -14.92 4.43 7.86
CA LYS A 37 -15.63 5.41 7.02
C LYS A 37 -15.85 6.76 7.70
N GLN A 38 -15.89 6.80 9.03
CA GLN A 38 -16.03 8.04 9.81
C GLN A 38 -14.68 8.65 10.23
N SER A 39 -13.56 8.03 9.82
CA SER A 39 -12.22 8.52 10.10
C SER A 39 -11.84 9.69 9.19
N ASP A 40 -10.75 10.36 9.54
CA ASP A 40 -10.11 11.36 8.69
C ASP A 40 -8.98 10.76 7.84
N LEU A 41 -8.37 9.69 8.34
CA LEU A 41 -7.34 8.93 7.65
C LEU A 41 -7.21 7.52 8.25
N ASN A 42 -7.31 6.51 7.40
CA ASN A 42 -6.94 5.14 7.71
C ASN A 42 -5.56 4.84 7.12
N VAL A 43 -4.62 4.37 7.94
CA VAL A 43 -3.26 4.02 7.54
C VAL A 43 -3.10 2.51 7.56
N PHE A 44 -2.70 1.91 6.44
CA PHE A 44 -2.46 0.46 6.33
C PHE A 44 -1.20 0.18 5.53
N ASN A 45 -0.55 -0.95 5.78
CA ASN A 45 0.59 -1.38 4.99
C ASN A 45 0.16 -2.21 3.78
N LEU A 46 0.56 -1.77 2.58
CA LEU A 46 0.42 -2.54 1.34
C LEU A 46 1.70 -3.34 1.15
N GLU A 47 1.71 -4.54 1.73
CA GLU A 47 2.84 -5.46 1.72
C GLU A 47 2.81 -6.43 0.53
N VAL A 48 2.29 -5.97 -0.62
CA VAL A 48 2.26 -6.78 -1.83
C VAL A 48 2.24 -5.89 -3.08
N PRO A 49 3.07 -6.17 -4.10
CA PRO A 49 2.96 -5.50 -5.39
C PRO A 49 1.60 -5.80 -6.04
N LEU A 50 0.94 -4.73 -6.50
CA LEU A 50 -0.28 -4.81 -7.30
C LEU A 50 0.12 -4.80 -8.78
N THR A 51 0.24 -5.99 -9.36
CA THR A 51 0.65 -6.16 -10.75
C THR A 51 0.04 -7.42 -11.34
N ASP A 52 -0.16 -7.44 -12.66
CA ASP A 52 -0.53 -8.64 -13.42
C ASP A 52 0.70 -9.29 -14.08
N ALA A 53 1.82 -8.55 -14.22
CA ALA A 53 3.10 -9.06 -14.71
C ALA A 53 3.79 -9.94 -13.67
N SER A 54 4.65 -10.88 -14.10
CA SER A 54 5.34 -11.81 -13.20
C SER A 54 6.85 -11.73 -13.40
N THR A 55 7.50 -10.82 -12.67
CA THR A 55 8.96 -10.60 -12.71
C THR A 55 9.61 -10.74 -11.33
N PRO A 56 9.56 -11.94 -10.72
CA PRO A 56 10.02 -12.15 -9.35
C PRO A 56 11.53 -11.88 -9.20
N ILE A 57 11.91 -11.21 -8.11
CA ILE A 57 13.34 -11.03 -7.75
C ILE A 57 13.89 -12.30 -7.09
N ASN A 58 15.20 -12.51 -7.20
CA ASN A 58 15.89 -13.54 -6.43
C ASN A 58 16.02 -13.10 -4.97
N LYS A 59 15.25 -13.71 -4.05
CA LYS A 59 15.29 -13.44 -2.62
C LYS A 59 15.03 -14.70 -1.79
N PHE A 60 15.30 -14.62 -0.50
CA PHE A 60 14.83 -15.63 0.45
C PHE A 60 13.35 -15.41 0.76
N GLY A 61 12.59 -16.51 0.86
CA GLY A 61 11.15 -16.47 1.05
C GLY A 61 10.37 -16.31 -0.27
N ASN A 62 9.05 -16.17 -0.15
CA ASN A 62 8.16 -16.10 -1.31
C ASN A 62 8.13 -14.68 -1.90
N ASN A 63 8.04 -14.60 -3.24
CA ASN A 63 7.61 -13.39 -3.93
C ASN A 63 6.08 -13.32 -3.89
N LEU A 64 5.54 -12.28 -3.26
CA LEU A 64 4.12 -11.99 -3.19
C LEU A 64 3.71 -11.13 -4.38
N LYS A 65 2.48 -11.33 -4.86
CA LYS A 65 1.83 -10.50 -5.87
C LYS A 65 0.32 -10.58 -5.73
N SER A 66 -0.35 -9.49 -6.05
CA SER A 66 -1.80 -9.43 -6.18
C SER A 66 -2.20 -8.81 -7.51
N PRO A 67 -3.27 -9.30 -8.18
CA PRO A 67 -3.74 -8.72 -9.43
C PRO A 67 -4.07 -7.23 -9.28
N THR A 68 -3.87 -6.42 -10.33
CA THR A 68 -4.13 -4.97 -10.24
C THR A 68 -5.60 -4.67 -9.88
N LYS A 69 -6.51 -5.57 -10.24
CA LYS A 69 -7.94 -5.44 -9.94
C LYS A 69 -8.24 -5.39 -8.44
N THR A 70 -7.36 -5.89 -7.57
CA THR A 70 -7.53 -5.82 -6.11
C THR A 70 -7.49 -4.39 -5.55
N ILE A 71 -7.09 -3.40 -6.35
CA ILE A 71 -7.14 -1.96 -6.00
C ILE A 71 -8.51 -1.50 -5.48
N TYR A 72 -9.61 -2.12 -5.95
CA TYR A 72 -10.96 -1.72 -5.57
C TYR A 72 -11.25 -1.98 -4.08
N GLY A 73 -10.63 -2.98 -3.46
CA GLY A 73 -10.76 -3.23 -2.02
C GLY A 73 -10.19 -2.09 -1.18
N TYR A 74 -9.02 -1.58 -1.55
CA TYR A 74 -8.42 -0.40 -0.90
C TYR A 74 -9.27 0.85 -1.12
N LYS A 75 -9.78 1.04 -2.35
CA LYS A 75 -10.66 2.16 -2.68
C LYS A 75 -11.94 2.17 -1.84
N ALA A 76 -12.49 0.98 -1.55
CA ALA A 76 -13.70 0.84 -0.73
C ALA A 76 -13.51 1.31 0.72
N LEU A 77 -12.27 1.31 1.24
CA LEU A 77 -11.93 1.70 2.61
C LEU A 77 -11.49 3.16 2.76
N GLU A 78 -11.73 4.01 1.74
CA GLU A 78 -11.43 5.43 1.85
C GLU A 78 -12.16 6.12 3.02
N PRO A 79 -11.52 7.07 3.73
CA PRO A 79 -10.24 7.71 3.40
C PRO A 79 -9.02 6.88 3.82
N ILE A 80 -8.13 6.55 2.87
CA ILE A 80 -7.00 5.63 3.09
C ILE A 80 -5.65 6.22 2.65
N PHE A 81 -4.61 5.86 3.38
CA PHE A 81 -3.21 6.07 3.06
C PHE A 81 -2.47 4.74 3.19
N LEU A 82 -1.74 4.35 2.14
CA LEU A 82 -1.01 3.09 2.09
C LEU A 82 0.49 3.30 2.27
N THR A 83 1.08 2.56 3.19
CA THR A 83 2.54 2.51 3.37
C THR A 83 3.14 1.43 2.48
N LEU A 84 4.33 1.72 1.95
CA LEU A 84 5.05 0.85 1.01
C LEU A 84 6.50 0.56 1.45
N ALA A 85 6.93 1.07 2.60
CA ALA A 85 8.25 0.72 3.14
C ALA A 85 8.14 -0.66 3.82
N ASN A 86 8.33 -1.72 3.05
CA ASN A 86 8.28 -3.10 3.52
C ASN A 86 9.17 -4.01 2.65
N ASN A 87 9.36 -5.25 3.11
CA ASN A 87 10.21 -6.26 2.49
C ASN A 87 9.60 -6.94 1.23
N HIS A 88 8.40 -6.55 0.81
CA HIS A 88 7.68 -7.18 -0.31
C HIS A 88 7.39 -6.22 -1.47
N SER A 89 7.60 -4.91 -1.32
CA SER A 89 7.26 -3.90 -2.34
C SER A 89 8.00 -4.04 -3.67
N LEU A 90 9.15 -4.74 -3.69
CA LEU A 90 9.92 -5.05 -4.90
C LEU A 90 9.91 -6.54 -5.24
N ASP A 91 8.97 -7.33 -4.72
CA ASP A 91 8.94 -8.77 -4.97
C ASP A 91 8.86 -9.14 -6.45
N HIS A 92 8.21 -8.29 -7.25
CA HIS A 92 8.19 -8.39 -8.71
C HIS A 92 9.00 -7.27 -9.38
N GLY A 93 10.11 -6.91 -8.75
CA GLY A 93 11.08 -5.94 -9.24
C GLY A 93 10.52 -4.53 -9.43
N VAL A 94 11.26 -3.73 -10.19
CA VAL A 94 10.91 -2.34 -10.52
C VAL A 94 9.60 -2.28 -11.30
N GLU A 95 9.30 -3.26 -12.15
CA GLU A 95 8.04 -3.33 -12.89
C GLU A 95 6.84 -3.44 -11.95
N GLY A 96 6.87 -4.39 -11.00
CA GLY A 96 5.79 -4.58 -10.03
C GLY A 96 5.56 -3.35 -9.14
N LEU A 97 6.65 -2.71 -8.66
CA LEU A 97 6.54 -1.47 -7.89
C LEU A 97 5.99 -0.32 -8.76
N THR A 98 6.44 -0.20 -10.00
CA THR A 98 5.98 0.85 -10.93
C THR A 98 4.50 0.72 -11.21
N THR A 99 4.02 -0.49 -11.53
CA THR A 99 2.58 -0.77 -11.71
C THR A 99 1.80 -0.40 -10.45
N THR A 100 2.30 -0.76 -9.27
CA THR A 100 1.66 -0.43 -7.99
C THR A 100 1.52 1.08 -7.80
N LEU A 101 2.60 1.84 -7.97
CA LEU A 101 2.61 3.29 -7.81
C LEU A 101 1.71 4.01 -8.83
N GLU A 102 1.72 3.56 -10.09
CA GLU A 102 0.86 4.09 -11.14
C GLU A 102 -0.62 3.81 -10.86
N LEU A 103 -0.94 2.61 -10.39
CA LEU A 103 -2.28 2.20 -10.05
C LEU A 103 -2.83 3.01 -8.85
N LEU A 104 -2.04 3.17 -7.78
CA LEU A 104 -2.40 4.00 -6.64
C LEU A 104 -2.64 5.47 -7.07
N LYS A 105 -1.75 6.00 -7.91
CA LYS A 105 -1.91 7.35 -8.50
C LYS A 105 -3.19 7.46 -9.32
N LYS A 106 -3.48 6.49 -10.20
CA LYS A 106 -4.67 6.45 -11.05
C LYS A 106 -5.98 6.45 -10.24
N HIS A 107 -6.00 5.78 -9.10
CA HIS A 107 -7.18 5.70 -8.21
C HIS A 107 -7.21 6.78 -7.12
N ALA A 108 -6.27 7.73 -7.15
CA ALA A 108 -6.10 8.79 -6.16
C ALA A 108 -5.88 8.30 -4.72
N ILE A 109 -5.28 7.12 -4.56
CA ILE A 109 -4.93 6.56 -3.25
C ILE A 109 -3.56 7.10 -2.82
N LYS A 110 -3.55 7.79 -1.68
CA LYS A 110 -2.34 8.37 -1.10
C LYS A 110 -1.40 7.25 -0.64
N ASN A 111 -0.11 7.42 -0.89
CA ASN A 111 0.91 6.45 -0.49
C ASN A 111 2.27 7.12 -0.26
N ALA A 112 3.16 6.43 0.46
CA ALA A 112 4.56 6.80 0.65
C ALA A 112 5.38 5.57 1.12
N GLY A 113 6.70 5.73 1.22
CA GLY A 113 7.63 4.69 1.70
C GLY A 113 8.31 3.90 0.59
N ALA A 114 7.90 4.11 -0.65
CA ALA A 114 8.57 3.60 -1.85
C ALA A 114 8.53 4.66 -2.95
N GLY A 115 9.38 4.49 -3.97
CA GLY A 115 9.41 5.40 -5.10
C GLY A 115 10.50 5.02 -6.10
N ALA A 116 10.48 5.70 -7.25
CA ALA A 116 11.39 5.43 -8.35
C ALA A 116 12.88 5.63 -8.00
N ASN A 117 13.19 6.34 -6.91
CA ASN A 117 14.56 6.51 -6.42
C ASN A 117 14.55 6.81 -4.92
N VAL A 118 15.74 6.81 -4.30
CA VAL A 118 15.95 7.08 -2.87
C VAL A 118 15.29 8.40 -2.42
N LYS A 119 15.34 9.45 -3.24
CA LYS A 119 14.75 10.75 -2.88
C LYS A 119 13.22 10.67 -2.83
N ALA A 120 12.60 9.98 -3.79
CA ALA A 120 11.16 9.75 -3.79
C ALA A 120 10.72 8.85 -2.63
N ALA A 121 11.43 7.74 -2.39
CA ALA A 121 11.13 6.80 -1.31
C ALA A 121 11.25 7.44 0.09
N LYS A 122 12.20 8.36 0.28
CA LYS A 122 12.41 9.10 1.55
C LYS A 122 11.42 10.23 1.80
N LYS A 123 10.55 10.58 0.84
CA LYS A 123 9.62 11.69 1.00
C LYS A 123 8.55 11.29 2.05
N PRO A 124 8.44 12.02 3.17
CA PRO A 124 7.39 11.73 4.14
C PRO A 124 6.02 12.08 3.56
N PHE A 125 4.99 11.38 4.01
CA PHE A 125 3.62 11.81 3.78
C PHE A 125 3.23 12.80 4.88
N ILE A 126 2.69 13.96 4.49
CA ILE A 126 2.19 14.97 5.43
C ILE A 126 0.67 15.02 5.31
N PHE A 127 -0.02 14.70 6.40
CA PHE A 127 -1.46 14.85 6.54
C PHE A 127 -1.77 16.11 7.34
N GLU A 128 -2.69 16.92 6.84
CA GLU A 128 -3.09 18.17 7.50
C GLU A 128 -4.60 18.23 7.64
N LYS A 129 -5.08 18.51 8.84
CA LYS A 129 -6.50 18.73 9.14
C LYS A 129 -6.66 19.73 10.28
N GLU A 130 -7.53 20.73 10.11
CA GLU A 130 -7.89 21.71 11.15
C GLU A 130 -6.65 22.40 11.77
N GLY A 131 -5.65 22.72 10.95
CA GLY A 131 -4.41 23.37 11.40
C GLY A 131 -3.39 22.44 12.07
N ILE A 132 -3.72 21.15 12.23
CA ILE A 132 -2.79 20.13 12.76
C ILE A 132 -2.11 19.42 11.58
N ARG A 133 -0.78 19.30 11.64
CA ARG A 133 0.04 18.60 10.65
C ARG A 133 0.69 17.35 11.27
N ILE A 134 0.45 16.20 10.67
CA ILE A 134 1.05 14.91 11.03
C ILE A 134 1.99 14.47 9.90
N GLY A 135 3.22 14.13 10.24
CA GLY A 135 4.20 13.56 9.31
C GLY A 135 4.36 12.05 9.51
N PHE A 136 4.32 11.30 8.41
CA PHE A 136 4.60 9.87 8.38
C PHE A 136 5.98 9.64 7.80
N TYR A 137 6.88 9.11 8.63
CA TYR A 137 8.18 8.59 8.24
C TYR A 137 8.10 7.07 8.18
N LEU A 138 8.58 6.49 7.08
CA LEU A 138 8.39 5.09 6.74
C LEU A 138 9.76 4.48 6.49
N CYS A 139 10.07 3.41 7.19
CA CYS A 139 11.35 2.72 7.08
C CYS A 139 11.10 1.21 7.10
N ALA A 140 11.93 0.51 6.35
CA ALA A 140 12.07 -0.94 6.38
C ALA A 140 13.53 -1.27 6.62
N GLU A 141 13.79 -2.50 7.09
CA GLU A 141 15.15 -3.00 7.22
C GLU A 141 15.85 -3.10 5.86
N HIS A 142 17.18 -3.20 5.89
CA HIS A 142 17.97 -3.33 4.67
C HIS A 142 17.93 -4.78 4.15
N GLU A 143 16.81 -5.14 3.52
CA GLU A 143 16.59 -6.43 2.89
C GLU A 143 16.64 -6.33 1.34
N PHE A 144 15.88 -7.19 0.65
CA PHE A 144 15.86 -7.31 -0.81
C PHE A 144 15.14 -6.15 -1.53
N THR A 145 14.41 -5.30 -0.80
CA THR A 145 13.46 -4.33 -1.36
C THR A 145 13.79 -2.87 -1.01
N VAL A 146 15.07 -2.54 -1.00
CA VAL A 146 15.54 -1.18 -0.64
C VAL A 146 15.79 -0.34 -1.88
N ALA A 147 15.30 0.91 -1.84
CA ALA A 147 15.71 1.92 -2.81
C ALA A 147 17.21 2.21 -2.65
N SER A 148 17.99 1.92 -3.68
CA SER A 148 19.41 2.19 -3.79
C SER A 148 19.69 3.25 -4.86
N CYS A 149 20.93 3.73 -4.93
CA CYS A 149 21.37 4.61 -6.01
C CYS A 149 21.36 3.96 -7.41
N HIS A 150 21.04 2.67 -7.49
CA HIS A 150 20.98 1.88 -8.74
C HIS A 150 19.56 1.42 -9.08
N THR A 151 18.52 1.87 -8.36
CA THR A 151 17.12 1.40 -8.58
C THR A 151 16.38 2.13 -9.70
N MET A 152 17.08 2.92 -10.52
CA MET A 152 16.68 3.29 -11.89
C MET A 152 17.93 3.58 -12.71
#